data_AF-G8FSB6-F1
#
_entry.id   AF-G8FSB6-F1
#
_cell.length_a   1.000
_cell.length_b   1.000
_cell.length_c   1.000
_cell.angle_alpha   90.00
_cell.angle_beta   90.00
_cell.angle_gamma   90.00
#
_symmetry.space_group_name_H-M   'P 1'
#
loop_
_entity.id
_entity.type
_entity.pdbx_description
1 polymer ?
#
loop_
_entity_poly.entity_id
_entity_poly.type
_entity_poly.pdbx_seq_one_letter_code
_entity_poly.pdbx_strand_id
1 'polypeptide(L)' 'VAAEMFSDGNFNWGRVVALFYFASKLVLKALCTKVPELIRTILGWTLHFLPKRLLGWIQDQGGWDGLLSYFGT' A
#
# COMPACT_ATOMS: atom_id res chain seq x y z
N VAL A 1 -7.18 -9.24 3.12
CA VAL A 1 -6.60 -8.56 1.94
C VAL A 1 -5.13 -8.18 2.14
N ALA A 2 -4.77 -7.07 2.81
CA ALA A 2 -3.36 -6.64 2.89
C ALA A 2 -2.45 -7.65 3.60
N ALA A 3 -2.88 -8.21 4.74
CA ALA A 3 -2.10 -9.23 5.45
C ALA A 3 -1.95 -10.54 4.65
N GLU A 4 -2.98 -10.94 3.90
CA GLU A 4 -2.96 -12.13 3.05
C GLU A 4 -2.06 -11.94 1.81
N MET A 5 -2.08 -10.74 1.22
CA MET A 5 -1.27 -10.40 0.04
C MET A 5 0.25 -10.56 0.27
N PHE A 6 0.69 -10.42 1.52
CA PHE A 6 2.10 -10.58 1.92
C PHE A 6 2.30 -11.76 2.89
N SER A 7 1.33 -12.68 2.97
CA SER A 7 1.38 -13.81 3.91
C SER A 7 2.40 -14.88 3.51
N ASP A 8 2.73 -14.97 2.22
CA ASP A 8 3.73 -15.88 1.66
C ASP A 8 5.17 -15.37 1.82
N GLY A 9 5.37 -14.20 2.44
CA GLY A 9 6.69 -13.59 2.62
C GLY A 9 7.34 -13.04 1.34
N ASN A 10 6.64 -13.09 0.19
CA ASN A 10 7.16 -12.57 -1.06
C ASN A 10 6.76 -11.10 -1.24
N PHE A 11 7.75 -10.25 -1.46
CA PHE A 11 7.56 -8.82 -1.68
C PHE A 11 8.03 -8.44 -3.08
N ASN A 12 7.23 -7.64 -3.78
CA ASN A 12 7.59 -7.02 -5.05
C ASN A 12 6.81 -5.72 -5.23
N TRP A 13 7.32 -4.85 -6.10
CA TRP A 13 6.73 -3.55 -6.37
C TRP A 13 5.30 -3.63 -6.92
N GLY A 14 4.97 -4.66 -7.71
CA GLY A 14 3.60 -4.89 -8.20
C GLY A 14 2.58 -5.06 -7.06
N ARG A 15 2.90 -5.83 -6.02
CA ARG A 15 2.05 -6.00 -4.83
C ARG A 15 1.94 -4.71 -4.02
N VAL A 16 3.05 -3.97 -3.88
CA VAL A 16 3.04 -2.66 -3.20
C VAL A 16 2.09 -1.70 -3.93
N VAL A 17 2.23 -1.55 -5.25
CA VAL A 17 1.35 -0.71 -6.07
C VAL A 17 -0.11 -1.15 -5.99
N ALA A 18 -0.38 -2.46 -6.05
CA ALA A 18 -1.74 -2.99 -5.92
C ALA A 18 -2.39 -2.64 -4.58
N LEU A 19 -1.63 -2.65 -3.48
CA LEU A 19 -2.10 -2.25 -2.16
C LEU A 19 -2.52 -0.76 -2.14
N PHE A 20 -1.68 0.14 -2.67
CA PHE A 20 -1.99 1.57 -2.76
C PHE A 20 -3.18 1.86 -3.68
N TYR A 21 -3.27 1.15 -4.80
CA TYR A 21 -4.42 1.24 -5.71
C TYR A 21 -5.72 0.83 -5.00
N PHE A 22 -5.69 -0.31 -4.30
CA PHE A 22 -6.85 -0.79 -3.55
C PHE A 22 -7.27 0.20 -2.44
N ALA A 23 -6.31 0.72 -1.67
CA ALA A 23 -6.58 1.74 -0.65
C ALA A 23 -7.22 3.00 -1.27
N SER A 24 -6.70 3.47 -2.41
CA SER A 24 -7.25 4.60 -3.16
C SER A 24 -8.69 4.36 -3.59
N LYS A 25 -9.01 3.15 -4.09
CA LYS A 25 -10.39 2.77 -4.46
C LYS A 25 -11.33 2.76 -3.25
N LEU A 26 -10.87 2.34 -2.08
CA LEU A 26 -11.65 2.40 -0.84
C LEU A 26 -11.93 3.85 -0.42
N VAL A 27 -10.93 4.75 -0.51
CA VAL A 27 -11.10 6.17 -0.22
C VAL A 27 -12.12 6.80 -1.17
N LEU A 28 -12.02 6.54 -2.47
CA LEU A 28 -12.99 7.02 -3.46
C LEU A 28 -14.40 6.50 -3.17
N LYS A 29 -14.54 5.22 -2.80
CA LYS A 29 -15.84 4.65 -2.42
C LYS A 29 -16.42 5.35 -1.18
N ALA A 30 -15.60 5.58 -0.16
CA ALA A 30 -16.02 6.28 1.06
C ALA A 30 -16.50 7.72 0.78
N LEU A 31 -15.82 8.43 -0.14
CA LEU A 31 -16.24 9.75 -0.62
C LEU A 31 -17.59 9.69 -1.32
N CYS A 32 -17.77 8.77 -2.28
CA CYS A 32 -19.03 8.61 -3.00
C CYS A 32 -20.20 8.25 -2.07
N THR A 33 -19.95 7.47 -1.02
CA THR A 33 -20.97 7.11 -0.03
C THR A 33 -21.18 8.18 1.06
N LYS A 34 -20.47 9.32 0.99
CA LYS A 34 -20.51 10.42 1.97
C LYS A 34 -20.20 9.98 3.41
N VAL A 35 -19.23 9.08 3.58
CA VAL A 35 -18.76 8.62 4.90
C VAL A 35 -17.29 9.02 5.11
N PRO A 36 -17.01 10.30 5.44
CA PRO A 36 -15.64 10.82 5.52
C PRO A 36 -14.80 10.16 6.63
N GLU A 37 -15.41 9.65 7.69
CA GLU A 37 -14.71 8.95 8.79
C GLU A 37 -13.99 7.67 8.31
N LEU A 38 -14.52 7.01 7.27
CA LEU A 38 -13.86 5.86 6.67
C LEU A 38 -12.54 6.25 5.99
N ILE A 39 -12.41 7.49 5.50
CA ILE A 39 -11.17 7.96 4.87
C ILE A 39 -10.04 8.03 5.89
N ARG A 40 -10.28 8.65 7.06
CA ARG A 40 -9.29 8.66 8.16
C ARG A 40 -8.93 7.25 8.60
N THR A 41 -9.91 6.36 8.65
CA THR A 41 -9.71 4.95 9.02
C THR A 41 -8.80 4.22 8.01
N ILE A 42 -9.08 4.35 6.71
CA ILE A 42 -8.30 3.71 5.64
C ILE A 42 -6.86 4.26 5.60
N LEU A 43 -6.70 5.58 5.73
CA LEU A 43 -5.38 6.20 5.81
C LEU A 43 -4.61 5.72 7.05
N GLY A 44 -5.28 5.63 8.20
CA GLY A 44 -4.70 5.10 9.44
C GLY A 44 -4.19 3.66 9.27
N TRP A 45 -4.97 2.78 8.65
CA TRP A 45 -4.53 1.41 8.37
C TRP A 45 -3.33 1.35 7.43
N THR A 46 -3.35 2.16 6.37
CA THR A 46 -2.27 2.20 5.38
C THR A 46 -0.96 2.67 6.04
N LEU A 47 -1.04 3.73 6.84
CA LEU A 47 0.10 4.29 7.57
C LEU A 47 0.60 3.39 8.71
N HIS A 48 -0.24 2.53 9.29
CA HIS A 48 0.21 1.55 10.29
C HIS A 48 0.83 0.31 9.65
N PHE A 49 0.30 -0.12 8.50
CA PHE A 49 0.75 -1.33 7.82
C PHE A 49 2.11 -1.15 7.12
N LEU A 50 2.31 -0.02 6.45
CA LEU A 50 3.53 0.29 5.69
C LEU A 50 4.81 0.16 6.54
N PRO A 51 4.94 0.85 7.69
CA PRO A 51 6.14 0.77 8.52
C PRO A 51 6.42 -0.64 9.06
N LYS A 52 5.36 -1.39 9.39
CA LYS A 52 5.49 -2.69 10.05
C LYS A 52 5.86 -3.83 9.11
N ARG A 53 5.44 -3.78 7.84
CA ARG A 53 5.63 -4.89 6.91
C ARG A 53 6.41 -4.55 5.64
N LEU A 54 6.39 -3.30 5.19
CA LEU A 54 6.97 -2.92 3.90
C LEU A 54 8.24 -2.09 4.04
N LEU A 55 8.40 -1.33 5.13
CA LEU A 55 9.51 -0.39 5.26
C LEU A 55 10.89 -1.06 5.18
N GLY A 56 11.10 -2.18 5.89
CA GLY A 56 12.38 -2.90 5.82
C GLY A 56 12.70 -3.36 4.40
N TRP A 57 11.72 -3.99 3.74
CA TRP A 57 11.90 -4.42 2.35
C TRP A 57 12.16 -3.25 1.40
N ILE A 58 11.45 -2.13 1.53
CA ILE A 58 11.67 -0.94 0.71
C ILE A 58 13.08 -0.39 0.92
N GLN A 59 13.58 -0.37 2.16
CA GLN A 59 14.95 0.04 2.46
C GLN A 59 15.97 -0.90 1.80
N ASP A 60 15.72 -2.21 1.82
CA ASP A 60 16.56 -3.20 1.15
C ASP A 60 16.57 -3.04 -0.39
N GLN A 61 15.51 -2.47 -0.97
CA GLN A 61 15.45 -2.11 -2.39
C GLN A 61 16.15 -0.78 -2.73
N GLY A 62 16.80 -0.11 -1.76
CA GLY A 62 17.39 1.21 -1.95
C GLY A 62 16.37 2.35 -1.90
N GLY A 63 15.20 2.13 -1.31
CA GLY A 63 14.13 3.11 -1.21
C GLY A 63 13.12 3.03 -2.35
N TRP A 64 12.40 4.13 -2.58
CA TRP A 64 11.32 4.17 -3.58
C TRP A 64 11.83 4.28 -5.02
N ASP A 65 13.11 4.58 -5.25
CA ASP A 65 13.69 4.62 -6.60
C ASP A 65 13.68 3.23 -7.27
N GLY A 66 13.68 2.16 -6.47
CA GLY A 66 13.49 0.79 -6.96
C GLY A 66 12.14 0.58 -7.66
N LEU A 67 11.12 1.37 -7.31
CA LEU A 67 9.81 1.34 -7.98
C LEU A 67 9.93 1.80 -9.44
N LEU A 68 10.65 2.91 -9.67
CA LEU A 68 10.87 3.47 -11.00
C LEU A 68 11.64 2.48 -11.88
N SER A 69 12.73 1.94 -11.31
CA SER A 69 13.54 0.90 -11.96
C SER A 69 12.73 -0.34 -12.33
N TYR A 70 11.79 -0.77 -11.48
CA TYR A 70 10.93 -1.92 -11.74
C TYR A 70 9.96 -1.72 -12.91
N PHE A 71 9.47 -0.49 -13.11
CA PHE A 71 8.56 -0.15 -14.20
C PHE A 71 9.25 0.39 -15.46
N GLY A 72 10.59 0.46 -15.46
CA GLY A 72 11.38 0.90 -16.62
C GLY A 72 11.27 2.39 -16.92
N THR A 73 10.96 3.20 -15.91
CA THR A 73 10.93 4.68 -15.95
C THR A 73 12.11 5.25 -15.20
#